data_AF-A0A061G2H5-F1
#
_entry.id   AF-A0A061G2H5-F1
#
_cell.length_a   1.000
_cell.length_b   1.000
_cell.length_c   1.000
_cell.angle_alpha   90.00
_cell.angle_beta   90.00
_cell.angle_gamma   90.00
#
_symmetry.space_group_name_H-M   'P 1'
#
loop_
_entity.id
_entity.type
_entity.pdbx_description
1 polymer ?
#
loop_
_entity_poly.entity_id
_entity_poly.type
_entity_poly.pdbx_seq_one_letter_code
_entity_poly.pdbx_strand_id
1 'polypeptide(L)'
;MLSLRDLWRRHKRKVLVTAGVLGSGYFLYKLYDAHRHRLADLERQLASERENDEFIKAQMQVHFENIQRIADTTTLPHAMHYLSCRIAEDLDLSHLTNRLMRGKGQPNTLSSSEKLQLWDRLKILSFTRMVVSIWAVTLLSLYIRVQVNILGRHLYIATARGLGSSNLLEDAELIDRDDQQKFLANADFLANHGLSTLISHMQTAATEVLKAKQLRDFFDTTVLQQIIMQILDMFMSMGSPHHWVDCLMPEDPRLYKFAMASSSDKTNPPDFTQFNQLMVETREVLSSGERPGGGE
;
A
#
# COMPACT_ATOMS: atom_id res chain seq x y z
N MET A 1 73.84 -64.33 11.22
CA MET A 1 72.80 -63.28 11.32
C MET A 1 73.47 -61.98 11.75
N LEU A 2 73.93 -61.20 10.77
CA LEU A 2 74.66 -59.94 10.99
C LEU A 2 73.68 -58.82 11.36
N SER A 3 73.50 -58.63 12.66
CA SER A 3 73.44 -57.36 13.39
C SER A 3 72.63 -56.21 12.75
N LEU A 4 71.31 -56.20 12.96
CA LEU A 4 70.48 -54.99 12.96
C LEU A 4 71.07 -53.87 13.86
N ARG A 5 71.87 -54.27 14.86
CA ARG A 5 72.55 -53.39 15.81
C ARG A 5 73.69 -52.58 15.18
N ASP A 6 74.45 -53.14 14.22
CA ASP A 6 75.54 -52.44 13.53
C ASP A 6 75.03 -51.49 12.44
N LEU A 7 73.98 -51.89 11.71
CA LEU A 7 73.26 -51.01 10.79
C LEU A 7 72.65 -49.82 11.53
N TRP A 8 72.05 -50.06 12.70
CA TRP A 8 71.51 -49.01 13.57
C TRP A 8 72.59 -48.04 14.03
N ARG A 9 73.78 -48.52 14.44
CA ARG A 9 74.88 -47.67 14.91
C ARG A 9 75.48 -46.80 13.79
N ARG A 10 75.58 -47.32 12.56
CA ARG A 10 76.08 -46.57 11.38
C ARG A 10 75.05 -45.63 10.78
N HIS A 11 73.75 -45.93 10.84
CA HIS A 11 72.70 -45.17 10.16
C HIS A 11 71.74 -44.41 11.08
N LYS A 12 71.95 -44.37 12.41
CA LYS A 12 71.07 -43.72 13.41
C LYS A 12 70.65 -42.29 13.02
N ARG A 13 71.58 -41.47 12.51
CA ARG A 13 71.28 -40.10 12.03
C ARG A 13 70.39 -40.11 10.77
N LYS A 14 70.64 -41.01 9.83
CA LYS A 14 69.85 -41.12 8.59
C LYS A 14 68.43 -41.60 8.88
N VAL A 15 68.26 -42.58 9.77
CA VAL A 15 66.95 -43.12 10.18
C VAL A 15 66.11 -42.07 10.93
N LEU A 16 66.72 -41.29 11.84
CA LEU A 16 66.04 -40.20 12.54
C LEU A 16 65.59 -39.09 11.60
N VAL A 17 66.44 -38.70 10.63
CA VAL A 17 66.07 -37.67 9.64
C VAL A 17 64.91 -38.17 8.77
N THR A 18 64.94 -39.42 8.29
CA THR A 18 63.83 -39.97 7.50
C THR A 18 62.54 -40.09 8.30
N ALA A 19 62.61 -40.50 9.57
CA ALA A 19 61.44 -40.57 10.44
C ALA A 19 60.86 -39.18 10.74
N GLY A 20 61.71 -38.17 10.92
CA GLY A 20 61.30 -36.78 11.10
C GLY A 20 60.62 -36.20 9.86
N VAL A 21 61.16 -36.46 8.67
CA VAL A 21 60.56 -36.01 7.40
C VAL A 21 59.21 -36.68 7.16
N LEU A 22 59.10 -38.00 7.37
CA LEU A 22 57.83 -38.72 7.23
C LEU A 22 56.80 -38.28 8.27
N GLY A 23 57.20 -38.13 9.54
CA GLY A 23 56.32 -37.66 10.60
C GLY A 23 55.84 -36.22 10.39
N SER A 24 56.74 -35.33 9.97
CA SER A 24 56.40 -33.94 9.62
C SER A 24 55.46 -33.88 8.42
N GLY A 25 55.70 -34.70 7.38
CA GLY A 25 54.83 -34.79 6.21
C GLY A 25 53.43 -35.30 6.56
N TYR A 26 53.33 -36.33 7.40
CA TYR A 26 52.05 -36.84 7.89
C TYR A 26 51.31 -35.81 8.76
N PHE A 27 52.02 -35.10 9.63
CA PHE A 27 51.44 -34.05 10.47
C PHE A 27 50.91 -32.87 9.63
N LEU A 28 51.69 -32.41 8.65
CA LEU A 28 51.27 -31.39 7.68
C LEU A 28 50.06 -31.85 6.86
N TYR A 29 50.07 -33.09 6.37
CA TYR A 29 48.94 -33.68 5.66
C TYR A 29 47.67 -33.71 6.53
N LYS A 30 47.79 -34.14 7.79
CA LYS A 30 46.65 -34.20 8.72
C LYS A 30 46.10 -32.81 9.07
N LEU A 31 46.95 -31.79 9.22
CA LEU A 31 46.53 -30.40 9.42
C LEU A 31 45.83 -29.83 8.18
N TYR A 32 46.39 -30.08 7.00
CA TYR A 32 45.80 -29.66 5.73
C TYR A 32 44.44 -30.32 5.51
N ASP A 33 44.34 -31.63 5.79
CA ASP A 33 43.10 -32.38 5.64
C ASP A 33 42.02 -31.89 6.62
N ALA A 34 42.37 -31.66 7.89
CA ALA A 34 41.44 -31.08 8.86
C ALA A 34 40.97 -29.67 8.46
N HIS A 35 41.86 -28.85 7.89
CA HIS A 35 41.50 -27.51 7.39
C HIS A 35 40.61 -27.58 6.15
N ARG A 36 40.86 -28.54 5.26
CA ARG A 36 40.05 -28.77 4.05
C ARG A 36 38.63 -29.23 4.40
N HIS A 37 38.48 -30.10 5.40
CA HIS A 37 37.16 -30.50 5.89
C HIS A 37 36.40 -29.32 6.49
N ARG A 38 37.05 -28.48 7.31
CA ARG A 38 36.43 -27.26 7.85
C ARG A 38 36.01 -26.28 6.75
N LEU A 39 36.83 -26.08 5.74
CA LEU A 39 36.47 -25.24 4.58
C LEU A 39 35.26 -25.83 3.84
N ALA A 40 35.25 -27.13 3.59
CA ALA A 40 34.12 -27.79 2.94
C ALA A 40 32.83 -27.71 3.79
N ASP A 41 32.92 -27.82 5.11
CA ASP A 41 31.76 -27.67 5.99
C ASP A 41 31.25 -26.22 6.04
N LEU A 42 32.14 -25.24 6.07
CA LEU A 42 31.77 -23.82 5.98
C LEU A 42 31.14 -23.48 4.62
N GLU A 43 31.70 -24.01 3.52
CA GLU A 43 31.13 -23.86 2.18
C GLU A 43 29.73 -24.49 2.10
N ARG A 44 29.51 -25.67 2.70
CA ARG A 44 28.18 -26.30 2.79
C ARG A 44 27.20 -25.46 3.61
N GLN A 45 27.64 -24.92 4.75
CA GLN A 45 26.81 -24.05 5.59
C GLN A 45 26.40 -22.78 4.84
N LEU A 46 27.35 -22.09 4.21
CA LEU A 46 27.07 -20.90 3.40
C LEU A 46 26.19 -21.21 2.19
N ALA A 47 26.35 -22.37 1.56
CA ALA A 47 25.48 -22.81 0.47
C ALA A 47 24.04 -23.03 0.97
N SER A 48 23.87 -23.71 2.10
CA SER A 48 22.54 -23.93 2.69
C SER A 48 21.86 -22.65 3.16
N GLU A 49 22.64 -21.68 3.67
CA GLU A 49 22.13 -20.38 4.08
C GLU A 49 21.67 -19.56 2.87
N ARG A 50 22.44 -19.58 1.77
CA ARG A 50 22.04 -18.94 0.51
C ARG A 50 20.79 -19.55 -0.10
N GLU A 51 20.69 -20.88 -0.11
CA GLU A 51 19.49 -21.57 -0.61
C GLU A 51 18.25 -21.20 0.21
N ASN A 52 18.39 -21.10 1.54
CA ASN A 52 17.30 -20.66 2.40
C ASN A 52 16.92 -19.19 2.12
N ASP A 53 17.91 -18.29 2.01
CA ASP A 53 17.70 -16.89 1.66
C ASP A 53 17.02 -16.69 0.30
N GLU A 54 17.39 -17.49 -0.71
CA GLU A 54 16.77 -17.47 -2.03
C GLU A 54 15.34 -18.00 -1.97
N PHE A 55 15.10 -19.09 -1.24
CA PHE A 55 13.76 -19.63 -1.03
C PHE A 55 12.85 -18.60 -0.34
N ILE A 56 13.35 -17.92 0.69
CA ILE A 56 12.62 -16.85 1.40
C ILE A 56 12.27 -15.72 0.43
N LYS A 57 13.26 -15.21 -0.32
CA LYS A 57 13.01 -14.16 -1.31
C LYS A 57 11.96 -14.57 -2.33
N ALA A 58 12.01 -15.81 -2.82
CA ALA A 58 11.04 -16.33 -3.77
C ALA A 58 9.64 -16.43 -3.16
N GLN A 59 9.51 -16.98 -1.95
CA GLN A 59 8.24 -17.09 -1.25
C GLN A 59 7.63 -15.70 -0.95
N MET A 60 8.47 -14.75 -0.54
CA MET A 60 8.07 -13.36 -0.30
C MET A 60 7.59 -12.67 -1.58
N GLN A 61 8.30 -12.85 -2.68
CA GLN A 61 7.94 -12.28 -3.98
C GLN A 61 6.57 -12.81 -4.44
N VAL A 62 6.36 -14.13 -4.37
CA VAL A 62 5.08 -14.77 -4.73
C VAL A 62 3.95 -14.22 -3.88
N HIS A 63 4.17 -14.05 -2.57
CA HIS A 63 3.12 -13.57 -1.69
C HIS A 63 2.80 -12.08 -1.91
N PHE A 64 3.83 -11.24 -2.13
CA PHE A 64 3.64 -9.83 -2.46
C PHE A 64 2.85 -9.69 -3.78
N GLU A 65 3.24 -10.45 -4.80
CA GLU A 65 2.52 -10.49 -6.08
C GLU A 65 1.08 -10.98 -5.93
N ASN A 66 0.82 -11.95 -5.05
CA ASN A 66 -0.54 -12.42 -4.78
C ASN A 66 -1.41 -11.33 -4.14
N ILE A 67 -0.90 -10.62 -3.11
CA ILE A 67 -1.66 -9.56 -2.45
C ILE A 67 -1.90 -8.40 -3.42
N GLN A 68 -0.88 -7.97 -4.15
CA GLN A 68 -1.01 -6.90 -5.12
C GLN A 68 -1.99 -7.28 -6.23
N ARG A 69 -1.94 -8.54 -6.71
CA ARG A 69 -2.90 -9.05 -7.69
C ARG A 69 -4.33 -9.00 -7.14
N ILE A 70 -4.59 -9.50 -5.93
CA ILE A 70 -5.93 -9.49 -5.33
C ILE A 70 -6.46 -8.05 -5.21
N ALA A 71 -5.63 -7.13 -4.78
CA ALA A 71 -6.01 -5.73 -4.69
C ALA A 71 -6.32 -5.11 -6.06
N ASP A 72 -5.46 -5.33 -7.06
CA ASP A 72 -5.62 -4.78 -8.41
C ASP A 72 -6.78 -5.45 -9.19
N THR A 73 -7.05 -6.74 -8.98
CA THR A 73 -8.06 -7.48 -9.75
C THR A 73 -9.43 -7.55 -9.10
N THR A 74 -9.51 -7.43 -7.76
CA THR A 74 -10.75 -7.71 -7.02
C THR A 74 -11.18 -6.52 -6.19
N THR A 75 -10.31 -6.02 -5.30
CA THR A 75 -10.68 -4.94 -4.37
C THR A 75 -10.83 -3.60 -5.10
N LEU A 76 -9.86 -3.22 -5.92
CA LEU A 76 -9.85 -1.94 -6.62
C LEU A 76 -11.02 -1.83 -7.62
N PRO A 77 -11.30 -2.80 -8.51
CA PRO A 77 -12.43 -2.69 -9.43
C PRO A 77 -13.77 -2.63 -8.71
N HIS A 78 -13.94 -3.39 -7.62
CA HIS A 78 -15.17 -3.38 -6.83
C HIS A 78 -15.40 -2.02 -6.16
N ALA A 79 -14.39 -1.52 -5.44
CA ALA A 79 -14.45 -0.22 -4.76
C ALA A 79 -14.60 0.93 -5.77
N MET A 80 -13.91 0.87 -6.92
CA MET A 80 -14.06 1.86 -7.99
C MET A 80 -15.46 1.85 -8.60
N HIS A 81 -16.03 0.66 -8.85
CA HIS A 81 -17.38 0.55 -9.37
C HIS A 81 -18.40 1.10 -8.36
N TYR A 82 -18.26 0.72 -7.08
CA TYR A 82 -19.10 1.21 -6.00
C TYR A 82 -19.05 2.73 -5.88
N LEU A 83 -17.83 3.30 -5.85
CA LEU A 83 -17.62 4.74 -5.82
C LEU A 83 -18.22 5.44 -7.04
N SER A 84 -18.08 4.88 -8.24
CA SER A 84 -18.68 5.42 -9.46
C SER A 84 -20.21 5.46 -9.40
N CYS A 85 -20.84 4.40 -8.85
CA CYS A 85 -22.28 4.36 -8.65
C CYS A 85 -22.72 5.44 -7.66
N ARG A 86 -22.05 5.55 -6.51
CA ARG A 86 -22.32 6.58 -5.50
C ARG A 86 -22.17 8.00 -6.06
N ILE A 87 -21.12 8.27 -6.84
CA ILE A 87 -20.94 9.57 -7.52
C ILE A 87 -22.07 9.84 -8.52
N ALA A 88 -22.50 8.84 -9.28
CA ALA A 88 -23.57 9.00 -10.25
C ALA A 88 -24.93 9.30 -9.59
N GLU A 89 -25.17 8.70 -8.42
CA GLU A 89 -26.36 8.94 -7.59
C GLU A 89 -26.31 10.33 -6.92
N ASP A 90 -25.23 10.64 -6.21
CA ASP A 90 -25.12 11.87 -5.41
C ASP A 90 -24.97 13.13 -6.31
N LEU A 91 -24.42 12.97 -7.52
CA LEU A 91 -24.29 14.04 -8.53
C LEU A 91 -25.15 13.75 -9.78
N ASP A 92 -26.42 13.39 -9.55
CA ASP A 92 -27.37 13.22 -10.66
C ASP A 92 -27.74 14.56 -11.31
N LEU A 93 -27.36 14.69 -12.57
CA LEU A 93 -27.68 15.84 -13.43
C LEU A 93 -28.95 15.61 -14.25
N SER A 94 -29.54 14.42 -14.18
CA SER A 94 -30.68 14.03 -15.03
C SER A 94 -31.89 14.90 -14.76
N HIS A 95 -32.17 15.21 -13.49
CA HIS A 95 -33.30 16.09 -13.14
C HIS A 95 -33.16 17.50 -13.75
N LEU A 96 -31.97 18.11 -13.68
CA LEU A 96 -31.73 19.44 -14.26
C LEU A 96 -31.80 19.40 -15.79
N THR A 97 -31.19 18.38 -16.40
CA THR A 97 -31.21 18.19 -17.85
C THR A 97 -32.63 17.97 -18.36
N ASN A 98 -33.44 17.16 -17.66
CA ASN A 98 -34.85 16.93 -17.99
C ASN A 98 -35.69 18.20 -17.87
N ARG A 99 -35.48 19.02 -16.83
CA ARG A 99 -36.15 20.33 -16.71
C ARG A 99 -35.80 21.25 -17.87
N LEU A 100 -34.54 21.25 -18.29
CA LEU A 100 -34.04 22.07 -19.39
C LEU A 100 -34.62 21.61 -20.74
N MET A 101 -34.74 20.29 -20.94
CA MET A 101 -35.38 19.68 -22.11
C MET A 101 -36.89 19.98 -22.19
N ARG A 102 -37.61 19.93 -21.06
CA ARG A 102 -39.04 20.30 -21.00
C ARG A 102 -39.27 21.77 -21.38
N GLY A 103 -38.40 22.68 -20.91
CA GLY A 103 -38.45 24.09 -21.30
C GLY A 103 -38.19 24.37 -22.78
N LYS A 104 -37.45 23.48 -23.47
CA LYS A 104 -37.24 23.57 -24.92
C LYS A 104 -38.49 23.13 -25.70
N GLY A 105 -39.24 22.16 -25.20
CA GLY A 105 -40.46 21.63 -25.82
C GLY A 105 -41.72 22.48 -25.58
N GLN A 106 -41.76 23.27 -24.50
CA GLN A 106 -42.89 24.15 -24.18
C GLN A 106 -42.43 25.59 -23.87
N PRO A 107 -42.49 26.51 -24.84
CA PRO A 107 -41.89 27.85 -24.76
C PRO A 107 -42.49 28.77 -23.67
N ASN A 108 -43.63 28.42 -23.07
CA ASN A 108 -44.31 29.22 -22.04
C ASN A 108 -44.04 28.75 -20.60
N THR A 109 -43.23 27.71 -20.38
CA THR A 109 -43.06 27.08 -19.06
C THR A 109 -41.86 27.56 -18.25
N LEU A 110 -40.86 28.18 -18.90
CA LEU A 110 -39.62 28.63 -18.26
C LEU A 110 -39.24 30.02 -18.76
N SER A 111 -39.07 30.96 -17.84
CA SER A 111 -38.56 32.29 -18.15
C SER A 111 -37.11 32.23 -18.65
N SER A 112 -36.72 33.17 -19.52
CA SER A 112 -35.34 33.29 -20.01
C SER A 112 -34.31 33.39 -18.87
N SER A 113 -34.70 34.05 -17.77
CA SER A 113 -33.88 34.17 -16.55
C SER A 113 -33.69 32.82 -15.85
N GLU A 114 -34.77 32.06 -15.67
CA GLU A 114 -34.73 30.73 -15.04
C GLU A 114 -33.92 29.72 -15.87
N LYS A 115 -34.03 29.82 -17.20
CA LYS A 115 -33.23 29.01 -18.12
C LYS A 115 -31.73 29.28 -17.95
N LEU A 116 -31.32 30.54 -17.82
CA LEU A 116 -29.93 30.91 -17.62
C LEU A 116 -29.39 30.41 -16.27
N GLN A 117 -30.18 30.56 -15.20
CA GLN A 117 -29.83 30.01 -13.88
C GLN A 117 -29.68 28.48 -13.91
N LEU A 118 -30.55 27.79 -14.65
CA LEU A 118 -30.48 26.34 -14.79
C LEU A 118 -29.22 25.89 -15.53
N TRP A 119 -28.83 26.60 -16.58
CA TRP A 119 -27.57 26.37 -17.29
C TRP A 119 -26.35 26.64 -16.41
N ASP A 120 -26.36 27.71 -15.63
CA ASP A 120 -25.26 28.03 -14.73
C ASP A 120 -25.10 26.99 -13.63
N ARG A 121 -26.21 26.51 -13.06
CA ARG A 121 -26.21 25.39 -12.11
C ARG A 121 -25.72 24.09 -12.74
N LEU A 122 -26.14 23.82 -13.98
CA LEU A 122 -25.68 22.64 -14.73
C LEU A 122 -24.18 22.70 -15.03
N LYS A 123 -23.65 23.89 -15.38
CA LYS A 123 -22.22 24.14 -15.55
C LYS A 123 -21.45 23.78 -14.28
N ILE A 124 -21.82 24.38 -13.14
CA ILE A 124 -21.13 24.14 -11.86
C ILE A 124 -21.15 22.66 -11.48
N LEU A 125 -22.31 22.01 -11.53
CA LEU A 125 -22.44 20.61 -11.12
C LEU A 125 -21.74 19.64 -12.09
N SER A 126 -21.69 19.94 -13.39
CA SER A 126 -20.95 19.12 -14.36
C SER A 126 -19.44 19.16 -14.11
N PHE A 127 -18.89 20.35 -13.85
CA PHE A 127 -17.49 20.51 -13.48
C PHE A 127 -17.19 19.87 -12.12
N THR A 128 -18.08 20.04 -11.15
CA THR A 128 -17.96 19.39 -9.84
C THR A 128 -17.90 17.87 -9.99
N ARG A 129 -18.82 17.28 -10.77
CA ARG A 129 -18.84 15.84 -11.05
C ARG A 129 -17.55 15.36 -11.69
N MET A 130 -17.05 16.07 -12.71
CA MET A 130 -15.79 15.72 -13.37
C MET A 130 -14.61 15.75 -12.40
N VAL A 131 -14.44 16.83 -11.64
CA VAL A 131 -13.30 16.99 -10.72
C VAL A 131 -13.40 16.00 -9.54
N VAL A 132 -14.59 15.82 -8.96
CA VAL A 132 -14.82 14.80 -7.91
C VAL A 132 -14.53 13.40 -8.44
N SER A 133 -14.95 13.04 -9.66
CA SER A 133 -14.64 11.72 -10.24
C SER A 133 -13.14 11.49 -10.38
N ILE A 134 -12.41 12.47 -10.93
CA ILE A 134 -10.94 12.36 -11.10
C ILE A 134 -10.27 12.24 -9.73
N TRP A 135 -10.65 13.08 -8.78
CA TRP A 135 -10.04 13.13 -7.45
C TRP A 135 -10.36 11.88 -6.63
N ALA A 136 -11.62 11.43 -6.60
CA ALA A 136 -12.02 10.27 -5.81
C ALA A 136 -11.40 8.97 -6.34
N VAL A 137 -11.30 8.79 -7.66
CA VAL A 137 -10.64 7.62 -8.25
C VAL A 137 -9.13 7.62 -7.96
N THR A 138 -8.48 8.78 -8.07
CA THR A 138 -7.03 8.89 -7.78
C THR A 138 -6.75 8.66 -6.30
N LEU A 139 -7.53 9.24 -5.40
CA LEU A 139 -7.43 9.02 -3.97
C LEU A 139 -7.67 7.56 -3.58
N LEU A 140 -8.70 6.92 -4.12
CA LEU A 140 -9.00 5.51 -3.84
C LEU A 140 -7.88 4.58 -4.31
N SER A 141 -7.35 4.82 -5.51
CA SER A 141 -6.21 4.06 -6.06
C SER A 141 -4.96 4.21 -5.19
N LEU A 142 -4.64 5.45 -4.77
CA LEU A 142 -3.54 5.71 -3.85
C LEU A 142 -3.76 5.00 -2.52
N TYR A 143 -4.96 5.10 -1.96
CA TYR A 143 -5.30 4.50 -0.67
C TYR A 143 -5.13 2.99 -0.67
N ILE A 144 -5.70 2.28 -1.65
CA ILE A 144 -5.57 0.82 -1.78
C ILE A 144 -4.10 0.42 -1.94
N ARG A 145 -3.31 1.16 -2.72
CA ARG A 145 -1.87 0.88 -2.86
C ARG A 145 -1.12 1.03 -1.53
N VAL A 146 -1.42 2.07 -0.75
CA VAL A 146 -0.82 2.25 0.58
C VAL A 146 -1.24 1.12 1.52
N GLN A 147 -2.51 0.73 1.53
CA GLN A 147 -3.02 -0.37 2.34
C GLN A 147 -2.29 -1.68 2.02
N VAL A 148 -2.15 -2.02 0.74
CA VAL A 148 -1.45 -3.23 0.28
C VAL A 148 0.03 -3.19 0.63
N ASN A 149 0.69 -2.04 0.47
CA ASN A 149 2.12 -1.90 0.81
C ASN A 149 2.38 -2.06 2.31
N ILE A 150 1.54 -1.45 3.15
CA ILE A 150 1.62 -1.61 4.61
C ILE A 150 1.37 -3.08 4.98
N LEU A 151 0.35 -3.71 4.40
CA LEU A 151 0.06 -5.11 4.66
C LEU A 151 1.20 -6.03 4.20
N GLY A 152 1.79 -5.76 3.04
CA GLY A 152 2.96 -6.45 2.52
C GLY A 152 4.18 -6.32 3.45
N ARG A 153 4.39 -5.13 4.05
CA ARG A 153 5.45 -4.90 5.05
C ARG A 153 5.21 -5.72 6.33
N HIS A 154 3.99 -5.72 6.86
CA HIS A 154 3.69 -6.50 8.08
C HIS A 154 3.87 -7.99 7.85
N LEU A 155 3.44 -8.48 6.69
CA LEU A 155 3.67 -9.86 6.29
C LEU A 155 5.16 -10.18 6.11
N TYR A 156 5.93 -9.28 5.47
CA TYR A 156 7.38 -9.44 5.32
C TYR A 156 8.05 -9.68 6.68
N ILE A 157 7.69 -8.85 7.66
CA ILE A 157 8.24 -8.93 9.01
C ILE A 157 7.78 -10.23 9.71
N ALA A 158 6.54 -10.67 9.50
CA ALA A 158 6.02 -11.92 10.06
C ALA A 158 6.79 -13.14 9.51
N THR A 159 6.99 -13.23 8.20
CA THR A 159 7.75 -14.31 7.55
C THR A 159 9.21 -14.31 8.00
N ALA A 160 9.85 -13.13 8.11
CA ALA A 160 11.22 -13.03 8.58
C ALA A 160 11.39 -13.46 10.06
N ARG A 161 10.37 -13.25 10.89
CA ARG A 161 10.36 -13.69 12.30
C ARG A 161 10.04 -15.17 12.46
N GLY A 162 9.10 -15.72 11.69
CA GLY A 162 8.71 -17.13 11.75
C GLY A 162 9.85 -18.10 11.44
N LEU A 163 10.84 -17.65 10.66
CA LEU A 163 12.03 -18.42 10.32
C LEU A 163 13.00 -18.65 11.49
N GLY A 164 12.94 -17.82 12.55
CA GLY A 164 13.74 -18.01 13.78
C GLY A 164 13.21 -19.13 14.69
N SER A 165 11.99 -19.64 14.42
CA SER A 165 11.30 -20.62 15.23
C SER A 165 10.71 -21.70 14.32
N SER A 166 11.43 -22.81 14.14
CA SER A 166 11.14 -23.89 13.18
C SER A 166 9.80 -24.63 13.31
N ASN A 167 8.87 -24.15 14.15
CA ASN A 167 7.55 -24.74 14.37
C ASN A 167 6.37 -23.78 14.08
N LEU A 168 6.61 -22.54 13.61
CA LEU A 168 5.56 -21.51 13.47
C LEU A 168 5.20 -21.14 12.03
N LEU A 169 5.47 -22.00 11.04
CA LEU A 169 5.00 -21.74 9.66
C LEU A 169 3.48 -21.93 9.53
N GLU A 170 2.88 -22.73 10.42
CA GLU A 170 1.42 -22.91 10.52
C GLU A 170 0.74 -21.82 11.38
N ASP A 171 1.52 -21.13 12.23
CA ASP A 171 1.07 -20.05 13.14
C ASP A 171 1.47 -18.63 12.65
N ALA A 172 2.14 -18.54 11.50
CA ALA A 172 2.51 -17.26 10.86
C ALA A 172 1.33 -16.53 10.21
N GLU A 173 0.08 -16.99 10.42
CA GLU A 173 -1.14 -16.19 10.31
C GLU A 173 -1.28 -15.20 11.50
N LEU A 174 -0.17 -14.54 11.88
CA LEU A 174 -0.13 -13.52 12.95
C LEU A 174 -0.82 -12.20 12.56
N ILE A 175 -1.46 -12.16 11.39
CA ILE A 175 -2.51 -11.19 11.11
C ILE A 175 -3.78 -12.00 10.96
N ASP A 176 -4.69 -11.84 11.91
CA ASP A 176 -6.04 -12.41 11.80
C ASP A 176 -6.59 -12.04 10.42
N ARG A 177 -6.94 -13.04 9.60
CA ARG A 177 -7.48 -12.81 8.24
C ARG A 177 -8.68 -11.87 8.30
N ASP A 178 -9.40 -11.88 9.41
CA ASP A 178 -10.51 -10.96 9.67
C ASP A 178 -10.03 -9.50 9.82
N ASP A 179 -8.90 -9.23 10.45
CA ASP A 179 -8.33 -7.88 10.58
C ASP A 179 -7.74 -7.36 9.25
N GLN A 180 -7.15 -8.24 8.44
CA GLN A 180 -6.74 -7.90 7.06
C GLN A 180 -7.94 -7.52 6.20
N GLN A 181 -9.00 -8.32 6.27
CA GLN A 181 -10.22 -8.09 5.49
C GLN A 181 -10.93 -6.81 5.95
N LYS A 182 -11.03 -6.55 7.25
CA LYS A 182 -11.57 -5.29 7.81
C LYS A 182 -10.76 -4.09 7.34
N PHE A 183 -9.42 -4.20 7.31
CA PHE A 183 -8.55 -3.13 6.84
C PHE A 183 -8.79 -2.79 5.37
N LEU A 184 -8.83 -3.79 4.48
CA LEU A 184 -9.13 -3.57 3.06
C LEU A 184 -10.57 -3.08 2.83
N ALA A 185 -11.55 -3.58 3.59
CA ALA A 185 -12.95 -3.14 3.51
C ALA A 185 -13.13 -1.67 3.90
N ASN A 186 -12.22 -1.09 4.68
CA ASN A 186 -12.26 0.33 5.01
C ASN A 186 -12.06 1.25 3.79
N ALA A 187 -11.69 0.73 2.61
CA ALA A 187 -11.71 1.48 1.36
C ALA A 187 -13.11 2.03 1.01
N ASP A 188 -14.17 1.38 1.50
CA ASP A 188 -15.55 1.83 1.31
C ASP A 188 -15.90 3.08 2.13
N PHE A 189 -15.06 3.47 3.11
CA PHE A 189 -15.26 4.69 3.89
C PHE A 189 -15.32 5.94 3.00
N LEU A 190 -14.46 6.02 1.98
CA LEU A 190 -14.46 7.12 1.02
C LEU A 190 -15.83 7.23 0.33
N ALA A 191 -16.39 6.11 -0.12
CA ALA A 191 -17.66 6.11 -0.85
C ALA A 191 -18.89 6.35 0.06
N ASN A 192 -18.82 5.93 1.32
CA ASN A 192 -19.94 6.00 2.27
C ASN A 192 -20.00 7.31 3.07
N HIS A 193 -18.85 7.83 3.48
CA HIS A 193 -18.76 8.96 4.42
C HIS A 193 -17.94 10.12 3.86
N GLY A 194 -16.80 9.83 3.22
CA GLY A 194 -15.91 10.85 2.66
C GLY A 194 -16.51 11.60 1.47
N LEU A 195 -17.30 10.91 0.64
CA LEU A 195 -17.76 11.41 -0.65
C LEU A 195 -18.68 12.63 -0.51
N SER A 196 -19.58 12.64 0.48
CA SER A 196 -20.51 13.76 0.69
C SER A 196 -19.77 15.05 1.07
N THR A 197 -18.78 14.94 1.96
CA THR A 197 -17.90 16.04 2.37
C THR A 197 -17.07 16.52 1.18
N LEU A 198 -16.48 15.59 0.43
CA LEU A 198 -15.70 15.89 -0.77
C LEU A 198 -16.55 16.63 -1.82
N ILE A 199 -17.77 16.17 -2.09
CA ILE A 199 -18.70 16.82 -3.03
C ILE A 199 -19.01 18.24 -2.57
N SER A 200 -19.35 18.44 -1.29
CA SER A 200 -19.71 19.75 -0.76
C SER A 200 -18.56 20.77 -0.90
N HIS A 201 -17.35 20.37 -0.51
CA HIS A 201 -16.16 21.23 -0.60
C HIS A 201 -15.78 21.50 -2.05
N MET A 202 -15.76 20.47 -2.90
CA MET A 202 -15.42 20.61 -4.31
C MET A 202 -16.46 21.44 -5.07
N GLN A 203 -17.74 21.33 -4.71
CA GLN A 203 -18.80 22.17 -5.28
C GLN A 203 -18.59 23.64 -4.89
N THR A 204 -18.21 23.92 -3.65
CA THR A 204 -17.91 25.29 -3.19
C THR A 204 -16.72 25.88 -3.95
N ALA A 205 -15.62 25.13 -4.06
CA ALA A 205 -14.45 25.52 -4.85
C ALA A 205 -14.79 25.73 -6.34
N ALA A 206 -15.53 24.80 -6.95
CA ALA A 206 -15.98 24.92 -8.34
C ALA A 206 -16.88 26.14 -8.55
N THR A 207 -17.76 26.45 -7.59
CA THR A 207 -18.62 27.63 -7.65
C THR A 207 -17.79 28.91 -7.65
N GLU A 208 -16.80 29.05 -6.77
CA GLU A 208 -15.94 30.25 -6.74
C GLU A 208 -15.12 30.42 -8.03
N VAL A 209 -14.52 29.35 -8.55
CA VAL A 209 -13.72 29.41 -9.79
C VAL A 209 -14.59 29.70 -11.02
N LEU A 210 -15.79 29.10 -11.09
CA LEU A 210 -16.68 29.21 -12.27
C LEU A 210 -17.59 30.45 -12.25
N LYS A 211 -17.70 31.18 -11.13
CA LYS A 211 -18.38 32.49 -11.08
C LYS A 211 -17.80 33.49 -12.08
N ALA A 212 -16.48 33.45 -12.27
CA ALA A 212 -15.77 34.34 -13.19
C ALA A 212 -15.92 33.94 -14.68
N LYS A 213 -16.53 32.78 -14.99
CA LYS A 213 -16.62 32.22 -16.34
C LYS A 213 -18.05 32.25 -16.89
N GLN A 214 -18.20 32.76 -18.11
CA GLN A 214 -19.50 32.82 -18.78
C GLN A 214 -19.79 31.54 -19.57
N LEU A 215 -21.07 31.25 -19.79
CA LEU A 215 -21.52 30.11 -20.60
C LEU A 215 -21.13 30.21 -22.09
N ARG A 216 -20.73 31.40 -22.55
CA ARG A 216 -20.36 31.67 -23.95
C ARG A 216 -18.85 31.61 -24.20
N ASP A 217 -18.05 31.44 -23.15
CA ASP A 217 -16.60 31.42 -23.27
C ASP A 217 -16.16 30.18 -24.07
N PHE A 218 -15.14 30.34 -24.90
CA PHE A 218 -14.54 29.21 -25.60
C PHE A 218 -13.62 28.45 -24.64
N PHE A 219 -13.86 27.15 -24.51
CA PHE A 219 -13.04 26.25 -23.70
C PHE A 219 -12.12 25.44 -24.62
N ASP A 220 -10.83 25.70 -24.53
CA ASP A 220 -9.79 24.83 -25.07
C ASP A 220 -9.32 23.84 -23.99
N THR A 221 -8.62 22.78 -24.40
CA THR A 221 -8.05 21.74 -23.52
C THR A 221 -7.15 22.35 -22.44
N THR A 222 -6.35 23.36 -22.81
CA THR A 222 -5.47 24.09 -21.89
C THR A 222 -6.25 24.84 -20.82
N VAL A 223 -7.32 25.52 -21.20
CA VAL A 223 -8.22 26.25 -20.30
C VAL A 223 -8.94 25.28 -19.38
N LEU A 224 -9.39 24.13 -19.89
CA LEU A 224 -10.04 23.10 -19.09
C LEU A 224 -9.10 22.57 -18.01
N GLN A 225 -7.86 22.23 -18.37
CA GLN A 225 -6.83 21.77 -17.43
C GLN A 225 -6.54 22.85 -16.38
N GLN A 226 -6.41 24.11 -16.79
CA GLN A 226 -6.19 25.23 -15.87
C GLN A 226 -7.35 25.39 -14.88
N ILE A 227 -8.60 25.28 -15.33
CA ILE A 227 -9.78 25.34 -14.46
C ILE A 227 -9.77 24.18 -13.46
N ILE A 228 -9.52 22.95 -13.92
CA ILE A 228 -9.43 21.79 -13.03
C ILE A 228 -8.36 22.02 -11.96
N MET A 229 -7.17 22.48 -12.35
CA MET A 229 -6.09 22.80 -11.42
C MET A 229 -6.47 23.90 -10.42
N GLN A 230 -7.16 24.96 -10.87
CA GLN A 230 -7.62 26.04 -9.98
C GLN A 230 -8.69 25.56 -8.99
N ILE A 231 -9.59 24.68 -9.41
CA ILE A 231 -10.59 24.08 -8.52
C ILE A 231 -9.89 23.23 -7.46
N LEU A 232 -8.90 22.42 -7.86
CA LEU A 232 -8.13 21.58 -6.94
C LEU A 232 -7.28 22.42 -5.97
N ASP A 233 -6.61 23.47 -6.45
CA ASP A 233 -5.82 24.39 -5.61
C ASP A 233 -6.71 25.11 -4.58
N MET A 234 -7.86 25.60 -5.03
CA MET A 234 -8.86 26.20 -4.15
C MET A 234 -9.35 25.18 -3.10
N PHE A 235 -9.68 23.96 -3.51
CA PHE A 235 -10.08 22.88 -2.61
C PHE A 235 -8.99 22.59 -1.56
N MET A 236 -7.72 22.47 -1.98
CA MET A 236 -6.60 22.23 -1.07
C MET A 236 -6.40 23.38 -0.07
N SER A 237 -6.70 24.62 -0.47
CA SER A 237 -6.57 25.82 0.38
C SER A 237 -7.75 26.05 1.37
N MET A 238 -8.89 25.41 1.15
CA MET A 238 -10.12 25.65 1.94
C MET A 238 -10.12 24.98 3.33
N GLY A 239 -9.13 24.13 3.64
CA GLY A 239 -9.08 23.37 4.89
C GLY A 239 -7.68 23.25 5.49
N SER A 240 -7.58 22.41 6.53
CA SER A 240 -6.29 21.97 7.09
C SER A 240 -5.46 21.27 5.99
N PRO A 241 -4.12 21.32 6.01
CA PRO A 241 -3.26 20.63 5.03
C PRO A 241 -3.59 19.14 4.84
N HIS A 242 -4.18 18.51 5.87
CA HIS A 242 -4.51 17.08 5.88
C HIS A 242 -6.00 16.77 5.72
N HIS A 243 -6.87 17.75 5.44
CA HIS A 243 -8.33 17.52 5.37
C HIS A 243 -8.75 16.49 4.30
N TRP A 244 -7.93 16.31 3.25
CA TRP A 244 -8.16 15.30 2.21
C TRP A 244 -7.94 13.87 2.74
N VAL A 245 -7.10 13.70 3.76
CA VAL A 245 -6.89 12.42 4.46
C VAL A 245 -8.13 12.05 5.27
N ASP A 246 -8.80 13.04 5.85
CA ASP A 246 -10.02 12.83 6.64
C ASP A 246 -11.21 12.38 5.76
N CYS A 247 -11.16 12.67 4.45
CA CYS A 247 -12.10 12.08 3.48
C CYS A 247 -11.83 10.59 3.21
N LEU A 248 -10.59 10.13 3.33
CA LEU A 248 -10.19 8.74 3.08
C LEU A 248 -10.34 7.85 4.30
N MET A 249 -10.19 8.42 5.49
CA MET A 249 -10.15 7.65 6.72
C MET A 249 -10.63 8.45 7.94
N PRO A 250 -11.30 7.79 8.89
CA PRO A 250 -11.82 8.42 10.10
C PRO A 250 -10.69 8.96 10.99
N GLU A 251 -10.87 10.15 11.58
CA GLU A 251 -9.91 10.77 12.52
C GLU A 251 -9.60 9.87 13.73
N ASP A 252 -10.61 9.15 14.22
CA ASP A 252 -10.45 8.15 15.29
C ASP A 252 -10.88 6.76 14.79
N PRO A 253 -9.95 5.78 14.71
CA PRO A 253 -10.24 4.39 14.34
C PRO A 253 -11.32 3.76 15.22
N ARG A 254 -11.45 4.24 16.46
CA ARG A 254 -12.43 3.74 17.44
C ARG A 254 -13.86 4.08 17.04
N LEU A 255 -14.10 5.22 16.41
CA LEU A 255 -15.44 5.67 16.00
C LEU A 255 -15.97 4.86 14.81
N TYR A 256 -15.09 4.43 13.91
CA TYR A 256 -15.47 3.58 12.78
C TYR A 256 -15.86 2.16 13.22
N LYS A 257 -15.17 1.60 14.23
CA LYS A 257 -15.56 0.31 14.83
C LYS A 257 -16.99 0.33 15.37
N PHE A 258 -17.46 1.45 15.94
CA PHE A 258 -18.85 1.58 16.38
C PHE A 258 -19.86 1.64 15.23
N ALA A 259 -19.51 2.26 14.10
CA ALA A 259 -20.36 2.29 12.92
C ALA A 259 -20.50 0.90 12.27
N MET A 260 -19.43 0.10 12.25
CA MET A 260 -19.42 -1.27 11.72
C MET A 260 -20.02 -2.30 12.71
N ALA A 261 -19.81 -2.12 14.02
CA ALA A 261 -20.31 -3.03 15.05
C ALA A 261 -21.82 -2.88 15.33
N SER A 262 -22.47 -1.82 14.84
CA SER A 262 -23.93 -1.67 14.99
C SER A 262 -24.74 -2.72 14.21
N SER A 263 -24.10 -3.58 13.39
CA SER A 263 -24.74 -4.71 12.72
C SER A 263 -24.41 -6.09 13.33
N SER A 264 -23.66 -6.18 14.44
CA SER A 264 -23.31 -7.46 15.07
C SER A 264 -23.35 -7.36 16.60
N ASP A 265 -24.13 -8.24 17.20
CA ASP A 265 -24.42 -8.29 18.63
C ASP A 265 -23.15 -8.63 19.46
N LYS A 266 -22.87 -7.74 20.42
CA LYS A 266 -22.27 -7.96 21.75
C LYS A 266 -20.81 -8.42 21.95
N THR A 267 -20.15 -7.53 22.72
CA THR A 267 -19.23 -7.74 23.86
C THR A 267 -17.81 -8.19 23.56
N ASN A 268 -16.88 -7.23 23.55
CA ASN A 268 -15.57 -7.29 24.22
C ASN A 268 -14.99 -5.86 24.33
N PRO A 269 -14.21 -5.53 25.38
CA PRO A 269 -13.59 -4.21 25.56
C PRO A 269 -12.61 -3.88 24.42
N PRO A 270 -12.19 -2.61 24.24
CA PRO A 270 -11.38 -2.19 23.11
C PRO A 270 -9.93 -2.63 23.33
N ASP A 271 -9.64 -3.91 23.08
CA ASP A 271 -8.27 -4.31 22.81
C ASP A 271 -7.77 -3.49 21.62
N PHE A 272 -6.54 -3.00 21.73
CA PHE A 272 -5.85 -2.26 20.69
C PHE A 272 -5.58 -3.24 19.53
N THR A 273 -6.60 -3.50 18.72
CA THR A 273 -6.55 -4.48 17.63
C THR A 273 -5.51 -4.06 16.60
N GLN A 274 -4.87 -5.02 15.96
CA GLN A 274 -3.86 -4.80 14.92
C GLN A 274 -4.41 -3.93 13.79
N PHE A 275 -5.71 -4.01 13.50
CA PHE A 275 -6.43 -3.06 12.64
C PHE A 275 -6.22 -1.57 13.03
N ASN A 276 -6.32 -1.22 14.32
CA ASN A 276 -6.13 0.18 14.76
C ASN A 276 -4.69 0.63 14.52
N GLN A 277 -3.72 -0.26 14.71
CA GLN A 277 -2.32 0.01 14.41
C GLN A 277 -2.10 0.25 12.92
N LEU A 278 -2.68 -0.58 12.05
CA LEU A 278 -2.62 -0.41 10.60
C LEU A 278 -3.25 0.92 10.15
N MET A 279 -4.38 1.30 10.75
CA MET A 279 -5.07 2.56 10.47
C MET A 279 -4.21 3.78 10.85
N VAL A 280 -3.57 3.75 12.03
CA VAL A 280 -2.67 4.82 12.47
C VAL A 280 -1.44 4.91 11.56
N GLU A 281 -0.80 3.78 11.24
CA GLU A 281 0.35 3.74 10.33
C GLU A 281 -0.01 4.28 8.94
N THR A 282 -1.21 3.96 8.43
CA THR A 282 -1.68 4.45 7.14
C THR A 282 -1.87 5.97 7.16
N ARG A 283 -2.44 6.51 8.24
CA ARG A 283 -2.58 7.96 8.43
C ARG A 283 -1.21 8.66 8.47
N GLU A 284 -0.26 8.08 9.19
CA GLU A 284 1.11 8.59 9.24
C GLU A 284 1.77 8.60 7.86
N VAL A 285 1.67 7.49 7.11
CA VAL A 285 2.24 7.40 5.75
C VAL A 285 1.63 8.45 4.82
N LEU A 286 0.29 8.59 4.81
CA LEU A 286 -0.40 9.58 3.98
C LEU A 286 -0.08 11.03 4.36
N SER A 287 0.13 11.29 5.66
CA SER A 287 0.46 12.63 6.17
C SER A 287 1.96 12.95 6.07
N SER A 288 2.82 11.92 5.94
CA SER A 288 4.28 12.07 5.95
C SER A 288 4.90 12.58 4.64
N GLY A 289 4.11 12.68 3.56
CA GLY A 289 4.55 13.20 2.26
C GLY A 289 5.07 14.64 2.28
N GLU A 290 4.94 15.33 3.40
CA GLU A 290 5.39 16.71 3.63
C GLU A 290 6.61 16.81 4.56
N ARG A 291 7.45 15.77 4.67
CA ARG A 291 8.85 15.97 5.10
C ARG A 291 9.70 16.30 3.85
N PRO A 292 10.00 17.58 3.57
CA PRO A 292 11.07 17.91 2.64
C PRO A 292 12.34 17.23 3.17
N GLY A 293 13.10 16.60 2.27
CA GLY A 293 14.25 15.76 2.58
C GLY A 293 15.09 16.31 3.74
N GLY A 294 15.08 15.58 4.86
CA GLY A 294 16.12 15.68 5.86
C GLY A 294 17.35 15.01 5.27
N GLY A 295 18.17 15.80 4.58
CA GLY A 295 19.56 15.44 4.38
C GLY A 295 20.25 15.44 5.73
N GLU A 296 20.80 14.29 6.10
CA GLU A 296 22.11 14.15 6.74
C GLU A 296 22.82 12.97 6.08
#